data_AF-A0A6C0IIE7-F1
#
_entry.id   AF-A0A6C0IIE7-F1
#
_cell.length_a   1.000
_cell.length_b   1.000
_cell.length_c   1.000
_cell.angle_alpha   90.00
_cell.angle_beta   90.00
_cell.angle_gamma   90.00
#
_symmetry.space_group_name_H-M   'P 1'
#
loop_
_entity.id
_entity.type
_entity.pdbx_description
1 polymer ?
#
loop_
_entity_poly.entity_id
_entity_poly.type
_entity_poly.pdbx_seq_one_letter_code
_entity_poly.pdbx_strand_id
1 'polypeptide(L)'
;MFASMRHIRTTLVDFGETVLRSTGLSDKHICALLRFLHFGISIFTGYLLLFGSRWWFLFVIFINIIVFSLFLLFDGCILSKLEHRFTDDEFTVIDPLLLFIGVELTNKNRYKYSLLSNIFAVFFTYGLYCVRFGPSEKDMTTVL
;
A
#
# COMPACT_ATOMS: atom_id res chain seq x y z
N MET A 1 -20.19 -13.31 12.23
CA MET A 1 -18.97 -12.49 12.08
C MET A 1 -18.53 -12.33 10.62
N PHE A 2 -18.41 -13.41 9.83
CA PHE A 2 -18.01 -13.33 8.41
C PHE A 2 -18.95 -12.53 7.50
N ALA A 3 -20.27 -12.59 7.70
CA ALA A 3 -21.24 -11.80 6.93
C ALA A 3 -21.09 -10.28 7.16
N SER A 4 -20.80 -9.88 8.40
CA SER A 4 -20.60 -8.47 8.77
C SER A 4 -19.32 -7.89 8.14
N MET A 5 -18.21 -8.65 8.15
CA MET A 5 -16.97 -8.18 7.50
C MET A 5 -17.09 -8.09 5.98
N ARG A 6 -17.80 -9.03 5.35
CA ARG A 6 -18.09 -8.95 3.91
C ARG A 6 -18.90 -7.68 3.59
N HIS A 7 -19.90 -7.36 4.41
CA HIS A 7 -20.69 -6.14 4.25
C HIS A 7 -19.84 -4.87 4.42
N ILE A 8 -18.95 -4.81 5.41
CA ILE A 8 -18.05 -3.65 5.60
C ILE A 8 -17.15 -3.46 4.38
N ARG A 9 -16.57 -4.55 3.86
CA ARG A 9 -15.72 -4.52 2.67
C ARG A 9 -16.47 -3.95 1.46
N THR A 10 -17.68 -4.44 1.19
CA THR A 10 -18.48 -3.95 0.07
C THR A 10 -18.87 -2.50 0.27
N THR A 11 -19.37 -2.12 1.46
CA THR A 11 -19.75 -0.73 1.76
C THR A 11 -18.60 0.26 1.56
N LEU A 12 -17.37 -0.09 1.95
CA LEU A 12 -16.21 0.78 1.76
C LEU A 12 -15.81 0.91 0.28
N VAL A 13 -15.87 -0.19 -0.49
CA VAL A 13 -15.63 -0.14 -1.94
C VAL A 13 -16.72 0.67 -2.64
N ASP A 14 -17.98 0.45 -2.29
CA ASP A 14 -19.13 1.13 -2.89
C ASP A 14 -19.12 2.63 -2.55
N PHE A 15 -18.70 2.99 -1.34
CA PHE A 15 -18.46 4.38 -0.95
C PHE A 15 -17.35 5.01 -1.81
N GLY A 16 -16.21 4.33 -1.96
CA GLY A 16 -15.11 4.80 -2.81
C GLY A 16 -15.54 4.97 -4.26
N GLU A 17 -16.30 4.01 -4.79
CA GLU A 17 -16.87 4.08 -6.14
C GLU A 17 -17.80 5.28 -6.29
N THR A 18 -18.70 5.51 -5.33
CA THR A 18 -19.63 6.65 -5.34
C THR A 18 -18.89 7.98 -5.35
N VAL A 19 -17.85 8.12 -4.52
CA VAL A 19 -17.02 9.33 -4.46
C VAL A 19 -16.32 9.55 -5.82
N LEU A 20 -15.73 8.51 -6.41
CA LEU A 20 -15.06 8.62 -7.70
C LEU A 20 -16.03 8.95 -8.84
N ARG A 21 -17.22 8.34 -8.86
CA ARG A 21 -18.26 8.65 -9.86
C ARG A 21 -18.77 10.09 -9.74
N SER A 22 -18.77 10.67 -8.53
CA SER A 22 -19.19 12.07 -8.35
C SER A 22 -18.25 13.10 -8.99
N THR A 23 -17.04 12.70 -9.38
CA THR A 23 -16.07 13.58 -10.07
C THR A 23 -16.44 13.88 -11.53
N GLY A 24 -17.35 13.10 -12.14
CA GLY A 24 -17.71 13.22 -13.56
C GLY A 24 -16.63 12.77 -14.55
N LEU A 25 -15.53 12.18 -14.07
CA LEU A 25 -14.50 11.60 -14.91
C LEU A 25 -14.98 10.31 -15.56
N SER A 26 -14.47 10.00 -16.77
CA SER A 26 -14.73 8.70 -17.38
C SER A 26 -13.95 7.58 -16.67
N ASP A 27 -14.46 6.35 -16.73
CA ASP A 27 -13.89 5.18 -16.08
C ASP A 27 -12.39 4.99 -16.40
N LYS A 28 -11.98 5.25 -17.66
CA LYS A 28 -10.57 5.21 -18.08
C LYS A 28 -9.70 6.20 -17.31
N HIS A 29 -10.18 7.42 -17.07
CA HIS A 29 -9.44 8.44 -16.31
C HIS A 29 -9.41 8.09 -14.81
N ILE A 30 -10.51 7.55 -14.27
CA ILE A 30 -10.57 7.09 -12.87
C ILE A 30 -9.56 5.95 -12.65
N CYS A 31 -9.54 4.96 -13.54
CA CYS A 31 -8.58 3.86 -13.50
C CYS A 31 -7.13 4.36 -13.57
N ALA A 32 -6.82 5.26 -14.51
CA ALA A 32 -5.49 5.87 -14.61
C ALA A 32 -5.11 6.65 -13.33
N LEU A 33 -6.05 7.39 -12.75
CA LEU A 33 -5.85 8.12 -11.49
C LEU A 33 -5.57 7.15 -10.32
N LEU A 34 -6.33 6.06 -10.20
CA LEU A 34 -6.12 5.06 -9.15
C LEU A 34 -4.74 4.41 -9.26
N ARG A 35 -4.32 4.01 -10.48
CA ARG A 35 -2.98 3.47 -10.74
C ARG A 35 -1.89 4.48 -10.38
N PHE A 36 -2.07 5.72 -10.80
CA PHE A 36 -1.14 6.81 -10.49
C PHE A 36 -1.04 7.07 -8.99
N LEU A 37 -2.16 7.09 -8.27
CA LEU A 37 -2.16 7.25 -6.81
C LEU A 37 -1.46 6.07 -6.12
N HIS A 38 -1.75 4.84 -6.54
CA HIS A 38 -1.17 3.64 -5.94
C HIS A 38 0.37 3.65 -6.06
N PHE A 39 0.87 3.96 -7.25
CA PHE A 39 2.31 4.04 -7.50
C PHE A 39 2.95 5.30 -6.89
N GLY A 40 2.29 6.45 -7.04
CA GLY A 40 2.76 7.75 -6.58
C GLY A 40 2.87 7.84 -5.05
N ILE A 41 1.89 7.30 -4.32
CA ILE A 41 1.95 7.23 -2.85
C ILE A 41 3.15 6.40 -2.42
N SER A 42 3.44 5.29 -3.10
CA SER A 42 4.59 4.44 -2.79
C SER A 42 5.92 5.19 -2.95
N ILE A 43 6.09 5.92 -4.05
CA ILE A 43 7.28 6.76 -4.29
C ILE A 43 7.40 7.88 -3.25
N PHE A 44 6.31 8.60 -3.02
CA PHE A 44 6.28 9.71 -2.07
C PHE A 44 6.62 9.25 -0.65
N THR A 45 6.11 8.08 -0.26
CA THR A 45 6.43 7.44 1.03
C THR A 45 7.91 7.11 1.11
N GLY A 46 8.50 6.54 0.06
CA GLY A 46 9.94 6.29 -0.02
C GLY A 46 10.77 7.58 0.14
N TYR A 47 10.37 8.67 -0.50
CA TYR A 47 11.01 9.97 -0.34
C TYR A 47 10.96 10.47 1.11
N LEU A 48 9.80 10.39 1.77
CA LEU A 48 9.66 10.77 3.20
C LEU A 48 10.52 9.89 4.11
N LEU A 49 10.62 8.59 3.83
CA LEU A 49 11.46 7.67 4.61
C LEU A 49 12.96 7.95 4.48
N LEU A 50 13.41 8.49 3.34
CA LEU A 50 14.83 8.80 3.10
C LEU A 50 15.23 10.21 3.54
N PHE A 51 14.36 11.20 3.33
CA PHE A 51 14.71 12.62 3.52
C PHE A 51 13.86 13.33 4.58
N GLY A 52 12.73 12.73 4.99
CA GLY A 52 11.85 13.31 6.00
C GLY A 52 12.47 13.35 7.40
N SER A 53 11.91 14.20 8.25
CA SER A 53 12.24 14.26 9.68
C SER A 53 11.68 13.03 10.42
N ARG A 54 12.11 12.84 11.67
CA ARG A 54 11.62 11.74 12.52
C ARG A 54 10.09 11.71 12.65
N TRP A 55 9.45 12.88 12.71
CA TRP A 55 8.00 12.98 12.79
C TRP A 55 7.32 12.44 11.52
N TRP A 56 7.80 12.83 10.34
CA TRP A 56 7.31 12.30 9.06
C TRP A 56 7.52 10.79 8.95
N PHE A 57 8.63 10.29 9.48
CA PHE A 57 8.91 8.85 9.50
C PHE A 57 7.88 8.09 10.35
N LEU A 58 7.61 8.56 11.57
CA LEU A 58 6.61 7.95 12.46
C LEU A 58 5.20 8.02 11.84
N PHE A 59 4.88 9.13 11.17
CA PHE A 59 3.63 9.26 10.42
C PHE A 59 3.52 8.21 9.31
N VAL A 60 4.59 7.99 8.53
CA VAL A 60 4.61 6.94 7.50
C VAL A 60 4.43 5.55 8.09
N ILE A 61 5.08 5.23 9.21
CA ILE A 61 4.89 3.94 9.91
C ILE A 61 3.43 3.76 10.28
N PHE A 62 2.81 4.78 10.87
CA PHE A 62 1.40 4.75 11.26
C PHE A 62 0.48 4.49 10.05
N ILE A 63 0.69 5.19 8.94
CA ILE A 63 -0.06 4.96 7.70
C ILE A 63 0.16 3.55 7.15
N ASN A 64 1.40 3.04 7.16
CA ASN A 64 1.69 1.68 6.71
C ASN A 64 0.96 0.61 7.53
N ILE A 65 0.83 0.79 8.85
CA ILE A 65 0.05 -0.12 9.71
C ILE A 65 -1.43 -0.12 9.30
N ILE A 66 -2.01 1.06 9.02
CA ILE A 66 -3.39 1.17 8.54
C ILE A 66 -3.54 0.46 7.19
N VAL A 67 -2.66 0.74 6.22
CA VAL A 67 -2.71 0.13 4.89
C VAL A 67 -2.56 -1.39 4.97
N PHE A 68 -1.64 -1.89 5.79
CA PHE A 68 -1.47 -3.33 6.01
C PHE A 68 -2.71 -3.97 6.63
N SER A 69 -3.30 -3.30 7.62
CA SER A 69 -4.55 -3.75 8.27
C SER A 69 -5.71 -3.78 7.28
N LEU A 70 -5.82 -2.77 6.41
CA LEU A 70 -6.79 -2.75 5.32
C LEU A 70 -6.49 -3.85 4.29
N PHE A 71 -5.23 -4.11 3.96
CA PHE A 71 -4.88 -5.19 3.04
C PHE A 71 -5.38 -6.55 3.54
N LEU A 72 -5.16 -6.86 4.82
CA LEU A 72 -5.69 -8.06 5.46
C LEU A 72 -7.22 -8.04 5.55
N LEU A 73 -7.80 -6.88 5.91
CA LEU A 73 -9.25 -6.74 6.01
C LEU A 73 -9.92 -6.91 4.66
N PHE A 74 -9.29 -6.60 3.53
CA PHE A 74 -9.92 -6.68 2.22
C PHE A 74 -9.51 -7.92 1.41
N ASP A 75 -8.56 -8.72 1.89
CA ASP A 75 -7.88 -9.77 1.11
C ASP A 75 -7.21 -9.18 -0.15
N GLY A 76 -6.53 -8.04 0.00
CA GLY A 76 -5.88 -7.32 -1.11
C GLY A 76 -5.92 -5.80 -0.93
N CYS A 77 -5.25 -5.07 -1.84
CA CYS A 77 -5.25 -3.61 -1.81
C CYS A 77 -6.64 -3.06 -2.18
N ILE A 78 -7.14 -2.10 -1.39
CA ILE A 78 -8.42 -1.43 -1.64
C ILE A 78 -8.41 -0.66 -2.97
N LEU A 79 -7.27 -0.05 -3.35
CA LEU A 79 -7.15 0.64 -4.63
C LEU A 79 -7.31 -0.33 -5.81
N SER A 80 -6.71 -1.51 -5.76
CA SER A 80 -6.89 -2.52 -6.81
C SER A 80 -8.34 -3.02 -6.88
N LYS A 81 -9.04 -3.14 -5.75
CA LYS A 81 -10.46 -3.50 -5.76
C LYS A 81 -11.34 -2.42 -6.37
N LEU A 82 -11.04 -1.15 -6.10
CA LEU A 82 -11.71 -0.03 -6.75
C LEU A 82 -11.39 0.00 -8.23
N GLU A 83 -10.14 -0.23 -8.62
CA GLU A 83 -9.70 -0.25 -10.02
C GLU A 83 -10.51 -1.25 -10.85
N HIS A 84 -10.72 -2.48 -10.37
CA HIS A 84 -11.56 -3.49 -11.03
C HIS A 84 -13.05 -3.12 -11.15
N ARG A 85 -13.53 -2.04 -10.52
CA ARG A 85 -14.88 -1.49 -10.76
C ARG A 85 -14.95 -0.60 -11.99
N PHE A 86 -13.80 -0.11 -12.46
CA PHE A 86 -13.68 0.88 -13.54
C PHE A 86 -12.86 0.36 -14.74
N THR A 87 -12.41 -0.89 -14.70
CA THR A 87 -11.70 -1.54 -15.80
C THR A 87 -12.07 -3.01 -15.87
N ASP A 88 -12.12 -3.55 -17.08
CA ASP A 88 -12.31 -4.99 -17.34
C ASP A 88 -10.96 -5.73 -17.39
N ASP A 89 -9.84 -5.02 -17.22
CA ASP A 89 -8.54 -5.66 -17.15
C ASP A 89 -8.25 -6.25 -15.77
N GLU A 90 -7.43 -7.29 -15.77
CA GLU A 90 -6.94 -7.97 -14.57
C GLU A 90 -5.60 -7.38 -14.10
N PHE A 91 -5.20 -6.22 -14.63
CA PHE A 91 -3.89 -5.66 -14.34
C PHE A 91 -3.82 -5.20 -12.89
N THR A 92 -2.72 -5.51 -12.22
CA THR A 92 -2.43 -4.98 -10.89
C THR A 92 -1.03 -4.42 -10.80
N VAL A 93 -0.78 -3.53 -9.84
CA VAL A 93 0.52 -2.87 -9.66
C VAL A 93 1.66 -3.85 -9.39
N ILE A 94 1.38 -5.07 -8.90
CA ILE A 94 2.40 -6.11 -8.67
C ILE A 94 2.76 -6.88 -9.96
N ASP A 95 1.94 -6.80 -11.02
CA ASP A 95 2.12 -7.60 -12.24
C ASP A 95 3.47 -7.38 -12.92
N PRO A 96 4.00 -6.14 -13.09
CA PRO A 96 5.32 -5.94 -13.69
C PRO A 96 6.44 -6.64 -12.90
N LEU A 97 6.34 -6.66 -11.57
CA LEU A 97 7.32 -7.36 -10.72
C LEU A 97 7.21 -8.88 -10.92
N LEU A 98 5.99 -9.43 -10.96
CA LEU A 98 5.77 -10.86 -11.18
C LEU A 98 6.28 -11.32 -12.54
N LEU A 99 6.00 -10.56 -13.60
CA LEU A 99 6.51 -10.84 -14.94
C LEU A 99 8.04 -10.79 -14.98
N PHE A 100 8.65 -9.81 -14.32
CA PHE A 100 10.11 -9.67 -14.26
C PHE A 100 10.79 -10.88 -13.61
N ILE A 101 10.19 -11.48 -12.59
CA ILE A 101 10.72 -12.68 -11.91
C ILE A 101 10.18 -14.00 -12.49
N GLY A 102 9.46 -13.95 -13.61
CA GLY A 102 8.94 -15.14 -14.31
C GLY A 102 7.82 -15.88 -13.57
N VAL A 103 7.03 -15.19 -12.75
CA VAL A 103 5.90 -15.77 -12.01
C VAL A 103 4.59 -15.58 -12.77
N GLU A 104 3.78 -16.63 -12.80
CA GLU A 104 2.46 -16.62 -13.44
C GLU A 104 1.50 -15.62 -12.78
N LEU A 105 0.77 -14.86 -13.59
CA LEU A 105 -0.19 -13.84 -13.17
C LEU A 105 -1.54 -14.44 -12.74
N THR A 106 -1.52 -15.18 -11.63
CA THR A 106 -2.74 -15.69 -10.98
C THR A 106 -3.14 -14.81 -9.81
N ASN A 107 -4.44 -14.75 -9.48
CA ASN A 107 -4.92 -14.02 -8.29
C ASN A 107 -4.25 -14.49 -6.98
N LYS A 108 -3.96 -15.79 -6.87
CA LYS A 108 -3.21 -16.37 -5.74
C LYS A 108 -1.79 -15.83 -5.66
N ASN A 109 -1.09 -15.74 -6.79
CA ASN A 109 0.27 -15.20 -6.83
C ASN A 109 0.27 -13.68 -6.56
N ARG A 110 -0.62 -12.92 -7.19
CA ARG A 110 -0.77 -11.48 -6.93
C ARG A 110 -0.97 -11.19 -5.44
N TYR A 111 -1.88 -11.92 -4.79
CA TYR A 111 -2.09 -11.79 -3.35
C TYR A 111 -0.84 -12.15 -2.54
N LYS A 112 -0.23 -13.32 -2.80
CA LYS A 112 0.96 -13.81 -2.09
C LYS A 112 2.13 -12.82 -2.18
N TYR A 113 2.44 -12.33 -3.37
CA TYR A 113 3.57 -11.43 -3.58
C TYR A 113 3.27 -10.00 -3.11
N SER A 114 2.02 -9.54 -3.16
CA SER A 114 1.62 -8.28 -2.53
C SER A 114 1.77 -8.35 -1.01
N LEU A 115 1.40 -9.48 -0.39
CA LEU A 115 1.60 -9.70 1.05
C LEU A 115 3.09 -9.72 1.41
N LEU A 116 3.91 -10.44 0.63
CA LEU A 116 5.35 -10.48 0.82
C LEU A 116 5.98 -9.08 0.68
N SER A 117 5.54 -8.31 -0.32
CA SER A 117 5.99 -6.93 -0.54
C SER A 117 5.65 -6.04 0.65
N ASN A 118 4.43 -6.13 1.20
CA ASN A 118 4.03 -5.40 2.40
C ASN A 118 4.87 -5.77 3.64
N ILE A 119 5.11 -7.07 3.87
CA ILE A 119 5.94 -7.54 4.98
C ILE A 119 7.37 -7.00 4.83
N PHE A 120 7.94 -7.11 3.63
CA PHE A 120 9.25 -6.56 3.34
C PHE A 120 9.31 -5.04 3.57
N ALA A 121 8.30 -4.30 3.13
CA ALA A 121 8.22 -2.85 3.33
C ALA A 121 8.22 -2.47 4.81
N VAL A 122 7.54 -3.23 5.68
CA VAL A 122 7.55 -2.99 7.14
C VAL A 122 8.95 -3.19 7.72
N PHE A 123 9.61 -4.32 7.43
CA PHE A 123 10.95 -4.59 7.94
C PHE A 123 11.99 -3.61 7.39
N PHE A 124 11.90 -3.29 6.11
CA PHE A 124 12.78 -2.31 5.46
C PHE A 124 12.61 -0.91 6.08
N THR A 125 11.37 -0.49 6.31
CA THR A 125 11.06 0.77 7.00
C THR A 125 11.62 0.78 8.42
N TYR A 126 11.45 -0.29 9.18
CA TYR A 126 12.02 -0.38 10.53
C TYR A 126 13.56 -0.34 10.51
N GLY A 127 14.20 -1.07 9.59
CA GLY A 127 15.66 -1.03 9.40
C GLY A 127 16.16 0.39 9.07
N LEU A 128 15.49 1.08 8.15
CA LEU A 128 15.79 2.47 7.82
C LEU A 128 15.64 3.41 9.02
N TYR A 129 14.63 3.19 9.87
CA TYR A 129 14.47 3.98 11.10
C TYR A 129 15.69 3.82 12.01
N CYS A 130 16.12 2.58 12.26
CA CYS A 130 17.27 2.28 13.10
C CYS A 130 18.56 2.90 12.53
N VAL A 131 18.75 2.88 11.22
CA VAL A 131 19.92 3.50 10.57
C VAL A 131 19.90 5.03 10.66
N ARG A 132 18.73 5.66 10.46
CA ARG A 132 18.62 7.13 10.41
C ARG A 132 18.50 7.80 11.78
N PHE A 133 17.86 7.14 12.73
CA PHE A 133 17.48 7.71 14.03
C PHE A 133 17.81 6.81 15.22
N GLY A 134 18.53 5.70 15.00
CA GLY A 134 19.03 4.86 16.08
C GLY A 134 20.03 5.62 16.96
N PRO A 135 20.34 5.08 18.15
CA PRO A 135 21.31 5.69 19.06
C PRO A 135 22.66 5.87 18.36
N SER A 136 23.25 7.07 18.46
CA SER A 136 24.62 7.28 18.01
C SER A 136 25.58 6.64 19.02
N GLU A 137 26.72 6.12 18.56
CA GLU A 137 27.78 5.54 19.41
C GLU A 137 28.22 6.50 20.54
N LYS A 138 28.06 7.81 20.33
CA LYS A 138 28.30 8.87 21.31
C LYS A 138 27.29 8.91 22.46
N ASP A 139 26.05 8.46 22.24
CA ASP A 139 25.02 8.45 23.28
C ASP A 139 25.21 7.29 24.27
N MET A 140 25.91 6.23 23.85
CA MET A 140 26.21 5.04 24.66
C MET A 140 27.42 5.23 25.59
N THR A 141 28.34 6.14 25.26
CA THR A 141 29.56 6.38 26.03
C THR A 141 29.39 7.41 27.15
N THR A 142 28.32 8.21 27.13
CA THR A 142 27.95 9.15 28.21
C THR A 142 27.22 8.52 29.39
N VAL A 143 26.96 7.21 29.36
CA VAL A 143 26.22 6.47 30.40
C VAL A 143 27.14 5.56 31.25
N LEU A 144 28.45 5.55 30.97
CA LEU A 144 29.49 4.89 31.76
C LEU A 144 30.38 5.93 32.44
#